data_AF-A0A7K2LT94-F1
#
_entry.id   AF-A0A7K2LT94-F1
#
_cell.length_a   1.000
_cell.length_b   1.000
_cell.length_c   1.000
_cell.angle_alpha   90.00
_cell.angle_beta   90.00
_cell.angle_gamma   90.00
#
_symmetry.space_group_name_H-M   'P 1'
#
loop_
_entity.id
_entity.type
_entity.pdbx_description
1 polymer ?
#
loop_
_entity_poly.entity_id
_entity_poly.type
_entity_poly.pdbx_seq_one_letter_code
_entity_poly.pdbx_strand_id
1 'polypeptide(L)'
;ALTPPDLERGSLAGALERLCAKTAGPPAVRFSVSGVPAELPTPYEVALLRIAQSALGNTLRHARAGRVEITLSFMDTAVALDVVDDGVGFAPDAVPAAAGGV
;
A
#
# COMPACT_ATOMS: atom_id res chain seq x y z
N ALA A 1 8.83 0.50 -18.36
CA ALA A 1 8.28 1.28 -17.24
C ALA A 1 9.38 1.43 -16.20
N LEU A 2 9.53 2.60 -15.57
CA LEU A 2 10.57 2.84 -14.56
C LEU A 2 10.20 2.10 -13.26
N THR A 3 11.13 1.28 -12.75
CA THR A 3 11.02 0.68 -11.42
C THR A 3 11.01 1.80 -10.37
N PRO A 4 10.10 1.80 -9.39
CA PRO A 4 10.16 2.74 -8.28
C PRO A 4 11.53 2.63 -7.59
N PRO A 5 12.20 3.76 -7.29
CA PRO A 5 13.55 3.76 -6.71
C PRO A 5 13.61 3.08 -5.34
N ASP A 6 12.46 2.92 -4.68
CA ASP A 6 12.37 2.19 -3.42
C ASP A 6 12.47 0.66 -3.59
N LEU A 7 12.18 0.08 -4.76
CA LEU A 7 12.43 -1.33 -5.06
C LEU A 7 13.86 -1.59 -5.56
N GLU A 8 14.53 -0.57 -6.10
CA GLU A 8 15.96 -0.68 -6.48
C GLU A 8 16.88 -0.85 -5.26
N ARG A 9 16.38 -0.54 -4.06
CA ARG A 9 17.12 -0.57 -2.78
C ARG A 9 16.75 -1.74 -1.87
N GLY A 10 15.99 -2.73 -2.35
CA GLY A 10 15.67 -3.95 -1.58
C GLY A 10 14.32 -4.56 -1.93
N SER A 11 13.85 -5.48 -1.08
CA SER A 11 12.59 -6.22 -1.29
C SER A 11 11.34 -5.34 -1.21
N LEU A 12 10.23 -5.82 -1.78
CA LEU A 12 8.90 -5.21 -1.62
C LEU A 12 8.54 -4.94 -0.15
N ALA A 13 8.76 -5.92 0.74
CA ALA A 13 8.50 -5.76 2.17
C ALA A 13 9.29 -4.59 2.76
N GLY A 14 10.57 -4.47 2.44
CA GLY A 14 11.39 -3.34 2.89
C GLY A 14 10.95 -2.00 2.30
N ALA A 15 10.45 -1.99 1.06
CA ALA A 15 9.89 -0.78 0.45
C ALA A 15 8.58 -0.34 1.13
N LEU A 16 7.70 -1.28 1.48
CA LEU A 16 6.47 -1.00 2.23
C LEU A 16 6.76 -0.54 3.67
N GLU A 17 7.73 -1.15 4.34
CA GLU A 17 8.17 -0.72 5.67
C GLU A 17 8.68 0.73 5.64
N ARG A 18 9.53 1.08 4.66
CA ARG A 18 10.00 2.46 4.46
C ARG A 18 8.86 3.43 4.13
N LEU A 19 7.89 3.01 3.32
CA LEU A 19 6.71 3.82 3.00
C LEU A 19 5.93 4.17 4.27
N CYS A 20 5.68 3.18 5.14
CA CYS A 20 4.96 3.38 6.40
C CYS A 20 5.76 4.27 7.36
N ALA A 21 7.06 4.02 7.51
CA ALA A 21 7.94 4.79 8.41
C ALA A 21 8.10 6.26 8.01
N LYS A 22 7.95 6.60 6.72
CA LYS A 22 7.96 8.00 6.23
C LYS A 22 6.70 8.78 6.63
N THR A 23 5.64 8.11 7.05
CA THR A 23 4.41 8.76 7.48
C THR A 23 4.54 9.18 8.94
N ALA A 24 4.69 10.48 9.17
CA ALA A 24 4.77 11.06 10.50
C ALA A 24 3.41 11.66 10.92
N GLY A 25 3.08 11.56 12.22
CA GLY A 25 1.81 12.07 12.75
C GLY A 25 0.63 11.13 12.50
N PRO A 26 -0.60 11.57 12.79
CA PRO A 26 -1.81 10.75 12.61
C PRO A 26 -2.18 10.60 11.12
N PRO A 27 -2.79 9.47 10.72
CA PRO A 27 -3.04 8.24 11.50
C PRO A 27 -1.76 7.47 11.86
N ALA A 28 -1.80 6.72 12.95
CA ALA A 28 -0.74 5.76 13.27
C ALA A 28 -0.70 4.64 12.23
N VAL A 29 0.40 4.52 11.50
CA VAL A 29 0.58 3.50 10.46
C VAL A 29 1.37 2.31 11.00
N ARG A 30 0.86 1.09 10.77
CA ARG A 30 1.55 -0.16 11.08
C ARG A 30 1.70 -0.99 9.83
N PHE A 31 2.87 -1.62 9.71
CA PHE A 31 3.16 -2.59 8.65
C PHE A 31 3.45 -3.95 9.27
N SER A 32 2.95 -5.02 8.64
CA SER A 32 3.28 -6.39 9.01
C SER A 32 3.42 -7.27 7.77
N VAL A 33 4.18 -8.36 7.93
CA VAL A 33 4.32 -9.42 6.91
C VAL A 33 3.84 -10.72 7.55
N SER A 34 3.03 -11.48 6.82
CA SER A 34 2.58 -12.81 7.24
C SER A 34 2.97 -13.87 6.20
N GLY A 35 3.36 -15.05 6.67
CA GLY A 35 3.83 -16.14 5.81
C GLY A 35 5.34 -16.03 5.52
N VAL A 36 5.82 -16.88 4.62
CA VAL A 36 7.23 -16.91 4.20
C VAL A 36 7.39 -16.04 2.95
N PRO A 37 8.21 -14.98 2.99
CA PRO A 37 8.45 -14.16 1.81
C PRO A 37 8.96 -14.98 0.63
N ALA A 38 8.34 -14.78 -0.52
CA ALA A 38 8.75 -15.36 -1.80
C ALA A 38 9.14 -14.25 -2.78
N GLU A 39 10.07 -14.54 -3.68
CA GLU A 39 10.40 -13.61 -4.76
C GLU A 39 9.20 -13.48 -5.71
N LEU A 40 8.87 -12.22 -6.02
CA LEU A 40 7.85 -11.90 -6.98
C LEU A 40 8.51 -11.34 -8.25
N PRO A 41 7.98 -11.65 -9.44
CA PRO A 41 8.38 -10.95 -10.63
C PRO A 41 8.22 -9.43 -10.44
N THR A 42 9.24 -8.66 -10.81
CA THR A 42 9.32 -7.21 -10.59
C THR A 42 8.04 -6.43 -10.95
N PRO A 43 7.31 -6.73 -12.04
CA PRO A 43 6.05 -6.03 -12.33
C PRO A 43 5.01 -6.11 -11.22
N TYR A 44 4.93 -7.23 -10.49
CA TYR A 44 4.01 -7.40 -9.37
C TYR A 44 4.46 -6.62 -8.14
N GLU A 45 5.76 -6.62 -7.83
CA GLU A 45 6.30 -5.79 -6.75
C GLU A 45 6.02 -4.31 -6.99
N VAL A 46 6.24 -3.84 -8.22
CA VAL A 46 5.96 -2.47 -8.63
C VAL A 46 4.48 -2.13 -8.48
N ALA A 47 3.60 -3.02 -8.92
CA ALA A 47 2.16 -2.83 -8.82
C ALA A 47 1.71 -2.76 -7.36
N LEU A 48 2.14 -3.70 -6.52
CA LEU A 48 1.78 -3.74 -5.09
C LEU A 48 2.29 -2.51 -4.34
N LEU A 49 3.53 -2.07 -4.60
CA LEU A 49 4.06 -0.86 -3.97
C LEU A 49 3.26 0.38 -4.37
N ARG A 50 2.89 0.52 -5.66
CA ARG A 50 2.07 1.64 -6.14
C ARG A 50 0.67 1.62 -5.55
N ILE A 51 0.06 0.44 -5.41
CA ILE A 51 -1.24 0.27 -4.76
C ILE A 51 -1.16 0.73 -3.30
N ALA A 52 -0.14 0.27 -2.56
CA ALA A 52 0.07 0.71 -1.17
C ALA A 52 0.26 2.23 -1.05
N GLN A 53 1.09 2.82 -1.91
CA GLN A 53 1.31 4.27 -1.95
C GLN A 53 0.02 5.04 -2.18
N SER A 54 -0.78 4.63 -3.17
CA SER A 54 -2.04 5.30 -3.49
C SER A 54 -3.07 5.12 -2.38
N ALA A 55 -3.21 3.91 -1.84
CA ALA A 55 -4.16 3.60 -0.78
C ALA A 55 -3.83 4.42 0.48
N LEU A 56 -2.57 4.36 0.95
CA LEU A 56 -2.11 5.17 2.08
C LEU A 56 -2.30 6.66 1.80
N GLY A 57 -1.94 7.15 0.61
CA GLY A 57 -2.14 8.55 0.23
C GLY A 57 -3.61 8.98 0.24
N ASN A 58 -4.54 8.08 -0.08
CA ASN A 58 -5.98 8.36 0.01
C ASN A 58 -6.44 8.40 1.47
N THR A 59 -6.00 7.45 2.30
CA THR A 59 -6.31 7.44 3.73
C THR A 59 -5.82 8.71 4.41
N LEU A 60 -4.56 9.11 4.17
CA LEU A 60 -3.97 10.33 4.73
C LEU A 60 -4.74 11.61 4.34
N ARG A 61 -5.26 11.68 3.11
CA ARG A 61 -5.94 12.88 2.61
C ARG A 61 -7.43 12.94 2.93
N HIS A 62 -8.09 11.78 3.06
CA HIS A 62 -9.56 11.73 2.98
C HIS A 62 -10.23 10.97 4.12
N ALA A 63 -9.59 9.95 4.70
CA ALA A 63 -10.28 9.02 5.58
C ALA A 63 -10.56 9.56 6.98
N ARG A 64 -9.83 10.58 7.44
CA ARG A 64 -9.86 11.05 8.86
C ARG A 64 -9.64 9.90 9.86
N ALA A 65 -8.86 8.91 9.44
CA ALA A 65 -8.51 7.73 10.24
C ALA A 65 -7.60 8.10 11.42
N GLY A 66 -7.69 7.34 12.49
CA GLY A 66 -6.74 7.35 13.61
C GLY A 66 -5.64 6.31 13.44
N ARG A 67 -5.90 5.24 12.68
CA ARG A 67 -4.98 4.12 12.43
C ARG A 67 -5.10 3.61 10.99
N VAL A 68 -3.96 3.15 10.47
CA VAL A 68 -3.88 2.34 9.24
C VAL A 68 -3.02 1.12 9.50
N GLU A 69 -3.47 -0.04 9.00
CA GLU A 69 -2.73 -1.28 9.02
C GLU A 69 -2.52 -1.78 7.60
N ILE A 70 -1.25 -2.01 7.26
CA ILE A 70 -0.84 -2.56 5.98
C ILE A 70 -0.24 -3.94 6.23
N THR A 71 -0.79 -4.96 5.57
CA THR A 71 -0.32 -6.34 5.70
C THR A 71 0.05 -6.89 4.34
N LEU A 72 1.27 -7.41 4.21
CA LEU A 72 1.71 -8.17 3.03
C LEU A 72 1.71 -9.66 3.39
N SER A 73 0.81 -10.42 2.79
CA SER A 73 0.62 -11.84 3.07
C SER A 73 1.11 -12.70 1.92
N PHE A 74 2.06 -13.60 2.21
CA PHE A 74 2.51 -14.64 1.30
C PHE A 74 1.80 -15.95 1.62
N MET A 75 1.07 -16.46 0.64
CA MET A 75 0.33 -17.72 0.68
C MET A 75 0.88 -18.69 -0.38
N ASP A 76 0.48 -19.96 -0.32
CA ASP A 76 1.02 -21.01 -1.18
C ASP A 76 1.00 -20.69 -2.68
N THR A 77 -0.05 -20.02 -3.16
CA THR A 77 -0.23 -19.70 -4.59
C THR A 77 -0.55 -18.23 -4.85
N ALA A 78 -0.45 -17.37 -3.84
CA ALA A 78 -0.89 -15.98 -3.94
C ALA A 78 -0.11 -15.06 -3.00
N VAL A 79 -0.07 -13.79 -3.38
CA VAL A 79 0.33 -12.71 -2.48
C VAL A 79 -0.82 -11.73 -2.38
N ALA A 80 -1.15 -11.35 -1.15
CA ALA A 80 -2.17 -10.36 -0.85
C ALA A 80 -1.55 -9.14 -0.18
N LEU A 81 -2.08 -7.97 -0.52
CA LEU A 81 -1.76 -6.71 0.14
C LEU A 81 -3.07 -6.12 0.67
N ASP A 82 -3.19 -6.09 1.98
CA ASP A 82 -4.33 -5.49 2.66
C ASP A 82 -3.94 -4.12 3.20
N VAL A 83 -4.79 -3.11 2.96
CA VAL A 83 -4.68 -1.77 3.53
C VAL A 83 -6.00 -1.45 4.20
N VAL A 84 -5.99 -1.44 5.53
CA VAL A 84 -7.20 -1.26 6.35
C VAL A 84 -7.03 -0.01 7.21
N ASP A 85 -7.98 0.90 7.13
CA ASP A 85 -8.06 2.07 7.99
C ASP A 85 -9.39 2.12 8.76
N ASP A 86 -9.38 2.84 9.88
CA ASP A 86 -10.55 3.06 10.75
C ASP A 86 -11.28 4.38 10.44
N GLY A 87 -11.14 4.88 9.21
CA GLY A 87 -11.69 6.14 8.79
C GLY A 87 -13.17 6.11 8.44
N VAL A 88 -13.66 7.24 7.93
CA VAL A 88 -15.08 7.46 7.62
C VAL A 88 -15.59 6.70 6.38
N GLY A 89 -14.69 6.08 5.62
CA GLY A 89 -15.01 5.39 4.37
C GLY A 89 -15.52 6.32 3.26
N PHE A 90 -15.95 5.72 2.15
CA PHE A 90 -16.63 6.40 1.04
C PHE A 90 -17.54 5.43 0.29
N ALA A 91 -18.52 5.95 -0.44
CA ALA A 91 -19.37 5.16 -1.34
C ALA A 91 -18.68 5.08 -2.72
N PRO A 92 -18.20 3.91 -3.17
CA PRO A 92 -17.42 3.79 -4.40
C PRO A 92 -18.20 4.21 -5.65
N ASP A 93 -19.49 3.85 -5.70
CA ASP A 93 -20.36 4.13 -6.85
C ASP A 93 -20.77 5.61 -6.96
N ALA A 94 -20.50 6.40 -5.92
CA ALA A 94 -20.80 7.83 -5.90
C ALA A 94 -19.59 8.70 -6.32
N VAL A 95 -18.42 8.09 -6.54
CA VAL A 95 -17.23 8.79 -7.05
C VAL A 95 -17.28 8.77 -8.57
N PRO A 96 -17.43 9.92 -9.26
CA PRO A 96 -17.32 9.97 -10.71
C PRO A 96 -15.95 9.41 -11.11
N ALA A 97 -15.92 8.50 -12.10
CA ALA A 97 -14.67 7.97 -12.63
C ALA A 97 -13.77 9.16 -12.99
N ALA A 98 -12.61 9.27 -12.33
CA ALA A 98 -11.68 10.35 -12.58
C ALA A 98 -11.30 10.31 -14.07
N ALA A 99 -11.58 11.39 -14.80
CA ALA A 99 -11.08 11.56 -16.15
C ALA A 99 -9.54 11.54 -16.07
N GLY A 100 -8.95 10.42 -16.46
CA GLY A 100 -7.50 10.24 -16.46
C GLY A 100 -6.88 11.33 -17.33
N GLY A 101 -6.14 12.24 -16.69
CA GLY A 101 -5.31 13.22 -17.40
C GLY A 101 -4.29 12.48 -18.25
N VAL A 102 -4.41 12.67 -19.56
CA VAL A 102 -3.40 12.31 -20.57
C VAL A 102 -2.21 13.24 -20.50
#